data_AF-A0A929W3H5-F1
#
_entry.id   AF-A0A929W3H5-F1
#
_cell.length_a   1.000
_cell.length_b   1.000
_cell.length_c   1.000
_cell.angle_alpha   90.00
_cell.angle_beta   90.00
_cell.angle_gamma   90.00
#
_symmetry.space_group_name_H-M   'P 1'
#
loop_
_entity.id
_entity.type
_entity.pdbx_description
1 polymer ?
#
loop_
_entity_poly.entity_id
_entity_poly.type
_entity_poly.pdbx_seq_one_letter_code
_entity_poly.pdbx_strand_id
1 'polypeptide(L)'
;MLHTPVQTIKGTNYKTYVEFTQVEERTPWWTKAMGGVVAAIKSLFGDQPSKASFPSTGVDPNRLSASEEQVVKGIRGSIHCDVNKETDVVTLSCTSQDPLVAKMMTDAARKRLQLFITEYRTNKARADFAYYSSLEKQLRAKYQKAQRKYAGYADSHQDLELKSYETKLTDLENEMQNAFNAYTQMKQQVQMAEAKIQERTPVFTVVEDAYVPLRPTAPKKALILAAFLFLSITGAGGYFYFKLLFGRSRH
;
A
#
# COMPACT_ATOMS: atom_id res chain seq x y z
N MET A 1 -0.75 -0.90 6.27
CA MET A 1 0.02 0.10 7.07
C MET A 1 -0.29 -0.01 8.54
N LEU A 2 -1.57 0.02 8.90
CA LEU A 2 -2.09 -0.04 10.27
C LEU A 2 -1.46 -1.19 11.09
N HIS A 3 -1.50 -2.43 10.58
CA HIS A 3 -0.97 -3.63 11.25
C HIS A 3 0.53 -3.89 11.10
N THR A 4 1.33 -2.85 10.81
CA THR A 4 2.78 -3.04 10.72
C THR A 4 3.34 -3.02 12.14
N PRO A 5 4.14 -4.03 12.57
CA PRO A 5 4.82 -3.98 13.85
C PRO A 5 5.88 -2.87 13.82
N VAL A 6 5.98 -2.11 14.91
CA VAL A 6 6.92 -0.98 15.02
C VAL A 6 7.70 -1.05 16.33
N GLN A 7 8.94 -0.59 16.27
CA GLN A 7 9.84 -0.52 17.43
C GLN A 7 10.27 0.93 17.62
N THR A 8 10.31 1.36 18.89
CA THR A 8 10.81 2.68 19.26
C THR A 8 12.31 2.64 19.54
N ILE A 9 12.95 3.81 19.53
CA ILE A 9 14.38 3.93 19.92
C ILE A 9 14.61 3.50 21.37
N LYS A 10 13.57 3.55 22.20
CA LYS A 10 13.62 3.12 23.61
C LYS A 10 13.52 1.60 23.77
N GLY A 11 13.37 0.85 22.68
CA GLY A 11 13.22 -0.61 22.70
C GLY A 11 11.82 -1.10 23.05
N THR A 12 10.80 -0.23 23.04
CA THR A 12 9.41 -0.68 23.19
C THR A 12 8.88 -1.22 21.86
N ASN A 13 8.33 -2.43 21.90
CA ASN A 13 7.75 -3.10 20.75
C ASN A 13 6.23 -2.93 20.76
N TYR A 14 5.67 -2.41 19.67
CA TYR A 14 4.24 -2.33 19.45
C TYR A 14 3.83 -3.30 18.35
N LYS A 15 2.71 -4.02 18.56
CA LYS A 15 2.22 -5.01 17.58
C LYS A 15 1.69 -4.33 16.32
N THR A 16 1.19 -3.11 16.46
CA THR A 16 0.49 -2.37 15.40
C THR A 16 0.89 -0.90 15.47
N TYR A 17 1.11 -0.24 14.33
CA TYR A 17 1.41 1.20 14.29
C TYR A 17 0.30 2.06 14.93
N VAL A 18 -0.94 1.61 14.82
CA VAL A 18 -2.11 2.22 15.48
C VAL A 18 -1.97 2.23 17.00
N GLU A 19 -1.49 1.14 17.59
CA GLU A 19 -1.25 1.02 19.02
C GLU A 19 -0.18 2.02 19.47
N PHE A 20 0.89 2.15 18.69
CA PHE A 20 1.91 3.17 18.90
C PHE A 20 1.32 4.59 18.84
N THR A 21 0.52 4.91 17.82
CA THR A 21 -0.07 6.25 17.69
C THR A 21 -1.01 6.58 18.86
N GLN A 22 -1.80 5.62 19.34
CA GLN A 22 -2.74 5.85 20.44
C GLN A 22 -2.04 5.98 21.80
N VAL A 23 -0.95 5.25 22.02
CA VAL A 23 -0.21 5.23 23.30
C VAL A 23 0.77 6.39 23.40
N GLU A 24 1.46 6.72 22.31
CA GLU A 24 2.55 7.68 22.33
C GLU A 24 2.18 9.08 21.82
N GLU A 25 0.94 9.32 21.35
CA GLU A 25 0.53 10.67 20.95
C GLU A 25 0.56 11.68 22.10
N ARG A 26 1.68 12.40 22.19
CA ARG A 26 1.81 13.53 23.12
C ARG A 26 1.04 14.73 22.61
N THR A 27 0.02 15.13 23.36
CA THR A 27 -0.64 16.43 23.15
C THR A 27 0.27 17.56 23.66
N PRO A 28 0.40 18.67 22.92
CA PRO A 28 1.19 19.80 23.38
C PRO A 28 0.65 20.36 24.71
N TRP A 29 1.52 20.79 25.62
CA TRP A 29 1.10 21.30 26.93
C TRP A 29 0.14 22.51 26.83
N TRP A 30 0.27 23.32 25.78
CA TRP A 30 -0.57 24.48 25.52
C TRP A 30 -2.01 24.11 25.10
N THR A 31 -2.27 22.91 24.59
CA THR A 31 -3.66 22.46 24.35
C THR A 31 -4.39 22.22 25.66
N LYS A 32 -3.68 21.83 26.72
CA LYS A 32 -4.23 21.77 28.08
C LYS A 32 -4.38 23.17 28.69
N ALA A 33 -3.40 24.07 28.49
CA ALA A 33 -3.41 25.42 29.04
C ALA A 33 -4.46 26.35 28.39
N MET A 34 -4.67 26.25 27.07
CA MET A 34 -5.73 26.97 26.36
C MET A 34 -7.11 26.29 26.49
N GLY A 35 -7.22 25.23 27.28
CA GLY A 35 -8.46 24.46 27.44
C GLY A 35 -9.66 25.32 27.87
N GLY A 36 -9.44 26.37 28.68
CA GLY A 36 -10.50 27.31 29.09
C GLY A 36 -10.99 28.22 27.96
N VAL A 37 -10.08 28.70 27.10
CA VAL A 37 -10.42 29.53 25.92
C VAL A 37 -11.09 28.68 24.85
N VAL A 38 -10.58 27.47 24.64
CA VAL A 38 -11.19 26.47 23.76
C VAL A 38 -12.57 26.07 24.27
N ALA A 39 -12.77 25.90 25.59
CA ALA A 39 -14.08 25.60 26.18
C ALA A 39 -15.11 26.73 25.97
N ALA A 40 -14.69 28.01 26.06
CA ALA A 40 -15.54 29.16 25.79
C ALA A 40 -15.94 29.30 24.31
N ILE A 41 -15.06 28.92 23.38
CA ILE A 41 -15.36 28.86 21.94
C ILE A 41 -16.19 27.60 21.61
N LYS A 42 -15.97 26.49 22.34
CA LYS A 42 -16.67 25.20 22.23
C LYS A 42 -18.12 25.23 22.70
N SER A 43 -18.50 26.15 23.61
CA SER A 43 -19.90 26.39 23.95
C SER A 43 -20.66 27.17 22.87
N LEU A 44 -19.96 27.82 21.93
CA LEU A 44 -20.53 28.55 20.81
C LEU A 44 -20.61 27.72 19.52
N PHE A 45 -19.72 26.75 19.35
CA PHE A 45 -19.69 25.83 18.21
C PHE A 45 -19.63 24.41 18.74
N GLY A 46 -20.79 23.75 18.81
CA GLY A 46 -20.88 22.38 19.29
C GLY A 46 -20.13 21.41 18.37
N ASP A 47 -19.11 20.73 18.91
CA ASP A 47 -19.07 19.27 19.06
C ASP A 47 -17.75 18.82 19.71
N GLN A 48 -17.78 17.66 20.37
CA GLN A 48 -16.61 16.98 20.95
C GLN A 48 -15.95 16.10 19.88
N PRO A 49 -14.63 16.18 19.62
CA PRO A 49 -13.92 15.06 19.04
C PRO A 49 -13.78 13.96 20.10
N SER A 50 -14.41 12.82 19.87
CA SER A 50 -14.22 11.60 20.66
C SER A 50 -12.76 11.16 20.61
N LYS A 51 -12.26 10.50 21.67
CA LYS A 51 -10.91 9.94 21.66
C LYS A 51 -10.78 8.98 20.48
N ALA A 52 -9.86 9.27 19.57
CA ALA A 52 -9.61 8.50 18.38
C ALA A 52 -9.17 7.08 18.76
N SER A 53 -10.09 6.12 18.64
CA SER A 53 -9.85 4.69 18.86
C SER A 53 -10.10 3.96 17.56
N PHE A 54 -9.23 3.01 17.25
CA PHE A 54 -9.27 2.20 16.05
C PHE A 54 -9.27 0.73 16.51
N PRO A 55 -10.32 -0.04 16.22
CA PRO A 55 -10.43 -1.43 16.65
C PRO A 55 -9.38 -2.31 15.96
N SER A 56 -8.85 -3.28 16.69
CA SER A 56 -7.77 -4.16 16.21
C SER A 56 -8.24 -5.26 15.24
N THR A 57 -9.55 -5.46 15.07
CA THR A 57 -10.15 -6.46 14.17
C THR A 57 -11.47 -5.97 13.59
N GLY A 58 -11.67 -6.18 12.28
CA GLY A 58 -12.96 -5.98 11.61
C GLY A 58 -13.24 -4.56 11.13
N VAL A 59 -12.28 -3.92 10.44
CA VAL A 59 -12.51 -2.60 9.83
C VAL A 59 -12.99 -2.79 8.40
N ASP A 60 -14.23 -2.39 8.14
CA ASP A 60 -14.78 -2.31 6.79
C ASP A 60 -14.14 -1.12 6.04
N PRO A 61 -13.36 -1.33 4.98
CA PRO A 61 -12.70 -0.24 4.25
C PRO A 61 -13.70 0.78 3.65
N ASN A 62 -14.95 0.35 3.47
CA ASN A 62 -16.02 1.14 2.88
C ASN A 62 -16.92 1.84 3.92
N ARG A 63 -16.74 1.58 5.23
CA ARG A 63 -17.54 2.18 6.31
C ARG A 63 -16.69 2.43 7.55
N LEU A 64 -16.00 3.57 7.58
CA LEU A 64 -15.23 4.03 8.74
C LEU A 64 -16.12 4.82 9.70
N SER A 65 -15.99 4.59 11.00
CA SER A 65 -16.51 5.48 12.04
C SER A 65 -15.70 6.79 12.09
N ALA A 66 -16.29 7.86 12.65
CA ALA A 66 -15.64 9.16 12.72
C ALA A 66 -14.28 9.12 13.47
N SER A 67 -14.15 8.28 14.51
CA SER A 67 -12.90 8.10 15.24
C SER A 67 -11.84 7.35 14.40
N GLU A 68 -12.25 6.38 13.60
CA GLU A 68 -11.32 5.64 12.72
C GLU A 68 -10.86 6.50 11.55
N GLU A 69 -11.77 7.28 10.95
CA GLU A 69 -11.44 8.23 9.89
C GLU A 69 -10.41 9.25 10.36
N GLN A 70 -10.53 9.75 11.60
CA GLN A 70 -9.56 10.67 12.17
C GLN A 70 -8.16 10.05 12.28
N VAL A 71 -8.06 8.80 12.75
CA VAL A 71 -6.79 8.06 12.80
C VAL A 71 -6.23 7.88 11.39
N VAL A 72 -7.04 7.41 10.44
CA VAL A 72 -6.60 7.20 9.05
C VAL A 72 -6.13 8.51 8.41
N LYS A 73 -6.83 9.62 8.64
CA LYS A 73 -6.44 10.94 8.15
C LYS A 73 -5.11 11.40 8.73
N GLY A 74 -4.88 11.17 10.03
CA GLY A 74 -3.60 11.44 10.67
C GLY A 74 -2.45 10.65 10.03
N ILE A 75 -2.64 9.34 9.86
CA ILE A 75 -1.65 8.46 9.22
C ILE A 75 -1.39 8.86 7.77
N ARG A 76 -2.43 9.21 7.01
CA ARG A 76 -2.31 9.70 5.64
C ARG A 76 -1.53 11.02 5.58
N GLY A 77 -1.74 11.92 6.53
CA GLY A 77 -0.98 13.16 6.66
C GLY A 77 0.49 12.95 7.02
N SER A 78 0.81 11.86 7.74
CA SER A 78 2.18 11.51 8.10
C SER A 78 3.01 10.97 6.94
N ILE A 79 2.39 10.44 5.88
CA ILE A 79 3.10 9.83 4.73
C ILE A 79 3.08 10.81 3.56
N HIS A 80 4.27 11.19 3.09
CA HIS A 80 4.45 12.04 1.93
C HIS A 80 5.11 11.25 0.80
N CYS A 81 4.55 11.39 -0.40
CA CYS A 81 5.03 10.75 -1.62
C CYS A 81 5.09 11.83 -2.69
N ASP A 82 6.29 12.06 -3.22
CA ASP A 82 6.53 12.96 -4.33
C ASP A 82 7.07 12.18 -5.53
N VAL A 83 6.58 12.49 -6.72
CA VAL A 83 6.94 11.78 -7.95
C VAL A 83 7.49 12.79 -8.94
N ASN A 84 8.80 12.71 -9.17
CA ASN A 84 9.44 13.50 -10.20
C ASN A 84 9.24 12.82 -11.56
N LYS A 85 8.45 13.44 -12.44
CA LYS A 85 8.11 12.89 -13.77
C LYS A 85 9.24 12.99 -14.79
N GLU A 86 10.24 13.83 -14.57
CA GLU A 86 11.37 13.99 -15.49
C GLU A 86 12.44 12.94 -15.24
N THR A 87 12.62 12.55 -13.97
CA THR A 87 13.64 11.58 -13.55
C THR A 87 13.05 10.21 -13.18
N ASP A 88 11.72 10.06 -13.20
CA ASP A 88 10.96 8.90 -12.71
C ASP A 88 11.28 8.50 -11.26
N VAL A 89 11.86 9.42 -10.48
CA VAL A 89 12.21 9.18 -9.07
C VAL A 89 10.99 9.39 -8.19
N VAL A 90 10.68 8.39 -7.36
CA VAL A 90 9.64 8.45 -6.33
C VAL A 90 10.29 8.66 -4.97
N THR A 91 10.03 9.80 -4.35
CA THR A 91 10.54 10.13 -3.02
C THR A 91 9.47 9.84 -1.99
N LEU A 92 9.75 8.89 -1.09
CA LEU A 92 8.88 8.54 0.03
C LEU A 92 9.45 9.06 1.34
N SER A 93 8.65 9.78 2.10
CA SER A 93 9.00 10.19 3.46
C SER A 93 7.83 9.99 4.42
N CYS A 94 8.16 9.68 5.68
CA CYS A 94 7.18 9.53 6.74
C CYS A 94 7.60 10.35 7.94
N THR A 95 6.64 11.07 8.53
CA THR A 95 6.84 11.84 9.75
C THR A 95 6.16 11.14 10.92
N SER A 96 6.94 10.81 11.94
CA SER A 96 6.45 10.23 13.20
C SER A 96 7.12 10.90 14.40
N GLN A 97 6.59 10.67 15.60
CA GLN A 97 7.16 11.20 16.84
C GLN A 97 8.48 10.51 17.19
N ASP A 98 8.60 9.22 16.86
CA ASP A 98 9.82 8.45 17.02
C ASP A 98 10.54 8.34 15.65
N PRO A 99 11.84 8.73 15.57
CA PRO A 99 12.59 8.67 14.32
C PRO A 99 12.85 7.26 13.78
N LEU A 100 12.90 6.23 14.63
CA LEU A 100 12.99 4.82 14.20
C LEU A 100 11.67 4.35 13.60
N VAL A 101 10.54 4.73 14.22
CA VAL A 101 9.21 4.41 13.69
C VAL A 101 8.99 5.08 12.33
N ALA A 102 9.45 6.33 12.16
CA ALA A 102 9.43 7.02 10.86
C ALA A 102 10.18 6.22 9.78
N LYS A 103 11.39 5.74 10.07
CA LYS A 103 12.17 4.90 9.16
C LYS A 103 11.44 3.60 8.80
N MET A 104 10.95 2.86 9.80
CA MET A 104 10.22 1.61 9.60
C MET A 104 8.95 1.81 8.76
N MET A 105 8.24 2.91 8.98
CA MET A 105 7.04 3.25 8.21
C MET A 105 7.37 3.60 6.76
N THR A 106 8.45 4.33 6.51
CA THR A 106 8.94 4.59 5.14
C THR A 106 9.33 3.29 4.43
N ASP A 107 10.05 2.38 5.10
CA ASP A 107 10.40 1.07 4.54
C ASP A 107 9.17 0.23 4.20
N ALA A 108 8.20 0.21 5.12
CA ALA A 108 6.93 -0.48 4.91
C ALA A 108 6.10 0.16 3.78
N ALA A 109 6.22 1.48 3.58
CA ALA A 109 5.58 2.21 2.47
C ALA A 109 6.18 1.83 1.14
N ARG A 110 7.51 1.85 1.06
CA ARG A 110 8.27 1.42 -0.12
C ARG A 110 7.86 0.02 -0.55
N LYS A 111 7.90 -0.96 0.36
CA LYS A 111 7.57 -2.35 0.03
C LYS A 111 6.13 -2.51 -0.47
N ARG A 112 5.18 -1.85 0.18
CA ARG A 112 3.76 -1.91 -0.23
C ARG A 112 3.52 -1.22 -1.57
N LEU A 113 4.17 -0.08 -1.81
CA LEU A 113 4.07 0.62 -3.09
C LEU A 113 4.66 -0.22 -4.23
N GLN A 114 5.83 -0.83 -4.02
CA GLN A 114 6.45 -1.74 -4.99
C GLN A 114 5.53 -2.91 -5.34
N LEU A 115 4.94 -3.56 -4.32
CA LEU A 115 3.99 -4.65 -4.52
C LEU A 115 2.77 -4.18 -5.32
N PHE A 116 2.17 -3.06 -4.93
CA PHE A 116 1.01 -2.50 -5.63
C PHE A 116 1.32 -2.16 -7.09
N ILE A 117 2.44 -1.47 -7.36
CA ILE A 117 2.84 -1.12 -8.73
C ILE A 117 3.09 -2.38 -9.55
N THR A 118 3.79 -3.37 -8.97
CA THR A 118 4.08 -4.65 -9.64
C THR A 118 2.77 -5.35 -9.99
N GLU A 119 1.85 -5.47 -9.03
CA GLU A 119 0.56 -6.10 -9.23
C GLU A 119 -0.25 -5.35 -10.29
N TYR A 120 -0.37 -4.03 -10.18
CA TYR A 120 -1.09 -3.19 -11.14
C TYR A 120 -0.54 -3.34 -12.57
N ARG A 121 0.80 -3.30 -12.74
CA ARG A 121 1.45 -3.42 -14.05
C ARG A 121 1.34 -4.82 -14.64
N THR A 122 1.35 -5.87 -13.81
CA THR A 122 1.34 -7.27 -14.25
C THR A 122 -0.05 -7.91 -14.26
N ASN A 123 -1.08 -7.25 -13.71
CA ASN A 123 -2.41 -7.82 -13.49
C ASN A 123 -3.01 -8.45 -14.77
N LYS A 124 -3.03 -7.69 -15.86
CA LYS A 124 -3.56 -8.18 -17.14
C LYS A 124 -2.78 -9.40 -17.66
N ALA A 125 -1.45 -9.31 -17.67
CA ALA A 125 -0.60 -10.40 -18.16
C ALA A 125 -0.75 -11.68 -17.32
N ARG A 126 -0.94 -11.54 -15.99
CA ARG A 126 -1.25 -12.65 -15.09
C ARG A 126 -2.62 -13.28 -15.37
N ALA A 127 -3.64 -12.46 -15.62
CA ALA A 127 -4.97 -12.94 -15.98
C ALA A 127 -4.94 -13.72 -17.32
N ASP A 128 -4.26 -13.17 -18.33
CA ASP A 128 -4.09 -13.82 -19.63
C ASP A 128 -3.35 -15.15 -19.49
N PHE A 129 -2.25 -15.19 -18.73
CA PHE A 129 -1.52 -16.43 -18.43
C PHE A 129 -2.39 -17.47 -17.72
N ALA A 130 -3.18 -17.07 -16.71
CA ALA A 130 -4.08 -17.96 -16.00
C ALA A 130 -5.12 -18.58 -16.94
N TYR A 131 -5.70 -17.76 -17.83
CA TYR A 131 -6.62 -18.23 -18.85
C TYR A 131 -5.96 -19.24 -19.81
N TYR A 132 -4.81 -18.90 -20.40
CA TYR A 132 -4.11 -19.80 -21.32
C TYR A 132 -3.62 -21.09 -20.63
N SER A 133 -3.15 -21.01 -19.39
CA SER A 133 -2.77 -22.20 -18.61
C SER A 133 -3.96 -23.12 -18.35
N SER A 134 -5.14 -22.56 -18.06
CA SER A 134 -6.36 -23.37 -17.91
C SER A 134 -6.75 -24.09 -19.21
N LEU A 135 -6.59 -23.43 -20.36
CA LEU A 135 -6.89 -23.98 -21.67
C LEU A 135 -5.84 -25.02 -22.11
N GLU A 136 -4.56 -24.80 -21.82
CA GLU A 136 -3.47 -25.77 -22.03
C GLU A 136 -3.75 -27.06 -21.27
N LYS A 137 -4.16 -26.99 -20.00
CA LYS A 137 -4.54 -28.17 -19.20
C LYS A 137 -5.71 -28.94 -19.81
N GLN A 138 -6.73 -28.24 -20.32
CA GLN A 138 -7.87 -28.89 -20.98
C GLN A 138 -7.45 -29.59 -22.28
N LEU A 139 -6.61 -28.94 -23.11
CA LEU A 139 -6.10 -29.52 -24.35
C LEU A 139 -5.17 -30.70 -24.08
N ARG A 140 -4.33 -30.61 -23.05
CA ARG A 140 -3.49 -31.72 -22.59
C ARG A 140 -4.33 -32.93 -22.21
N ALA A 141 -5.42 -32.73 -21.47
CA ALA A 141 -6.34 -33.80 -21.11
C ALA A 141 -7.03 -34.42 -22.35
N LYS A 142 -7.44 -33.60 -23.32
CA LYS A 142 -7.99 -34.09 -24.60
C LYS A 142 -6.97 -34.92 -25.39
N TYR A 143 -5.73 -34.44 -25.50
CA TYR A 143 -4.63 -35.17 -26.13
C TYR A 143 -4.37 -36.50 -25.44
N GLN A 144 -4.27 -36.52 -24.10
CA GLN A 144 -4.08 -37.76 -23.34
C GLN A 144 -5.23 -38.75 -23.54
N LYS A 145 -6.48 -38.26 -23.65
CA LYS A 145 -7.64 -39.11 -23.95
C LYS A 145 -7.54 -39.72 -25.36
N ALA A 146 -7.17 -38.93 -26.36
CA ALA A 146 -6.98 -39.42 -27.73
C ALA A 146 -5.82 -40.42 -27.81
N GLN A 147 -4.70 -40.13 -27.15
CA GLN A 147 -3.54 -41.03 -27.05
C GLN A 147 -3.90 -42.38 -26.42
N ARG A 148 -4.68 -42.37 -25.33
CA ARG A 148 -5.14 -43.62 -24.69
C ARG A 148 -6.08 -44.44 -25.58
N LYS A 149 -6.96 -43.78 -26.35
CA LYS A 149 -7.83 -44.47 -27.33
C LYS A 149 -7.00 -45.11 -28.44
N TYR A 150 -6.04 -44.38 -28.99
CA TYR A 150 -5.12 -44.89 -30.02
C TYR A 150 -4.35 -46.10 -29.50
N ALA A 151 -3.69 -45.97 -28.34
CA ALA A 151 -2.94 -47.07 -27.73
C ALA A 151 -3.81 -48.29 -27.46
N GLY A 152 -4.99 -48.11 -26.83
CA GLY A 152 -5.89 -49.23 -26.56
C GLY A 152 -6.44 -49.91 -27.82
N TYR A 153 -6.65 -49.16 -28.91
CA TYR A 153 -7.07 -49.75 -30.18
C TYR A 153 -5.92 -50.50 -30.87
N ALA A 154 -4.71 -49.93 -30.87
CA ALA A 154 -3.52 -50.55 -31.42
C ALA A 154 -3.16 -51.85 -30.69
N ASP A 155 -3.24 -51.87 -29.35
CA ASP A 155 -2.93 -53.05 -28.53
C ASP A 155 -3.95 -54.19 -28.72
N SER A 156 -5.22 -53.85 -29.00
CA SER A 156 -6.28 -54.85 -29.12
C SER A 156 -6.38 -55.53 -30.50
N HIS A 157 -5.70 -55.01 -31.53
CA HIS A 157 -5.86 -55.45 -32.92
C HIS A 157 -4.53 -55.65 -33.67
N GLN A 158 -3.48 -56.13 -32.98
CA GLN A 158 -2.14 -56.31 -33.57
C GLN A 158 -2.06 -57.32 -34.74
N ASP A 159 -2.94 -58.32 -34.82
CA ASP A 159 -2.86 -59.46 -35.77
C ASP A 159 -3.89 -59.44 -36.93
N LEU A 160 -4.56 -58.31 -37.20
CA LEU A 160 -5.66 -58.25 -38.18
C LEU A 160 -5.27 -57.49 -39.47
N GLU A 161 -5.29 -58.19 -40.61
CA GLU A 161 -4.94 -57.63 -41.94
C GLU A 161 -6.11 -56.90 -42.67
N LEU A 162 -7.29 -56.70 -42.05
CA LEU A 162 -8.40 -56.06 -42.77
C LEU A 162 -8.17 -54.54 -42.92
N LYS A 163 -8.34 -54.05 -44.14
CA LYS A 163 -8.24 -52.61 -44.52
C LYS A 163 -9.08 -51.66 -43.66
N SER A 164 -10.21 -52.16 -43.12
CA SER A 164 -11.07 -51.40 -42.21
C SER A 164 -10.39 -51.05 -40.88
N TYR A 165 -9.54 -51.94 -40.34
CA TYR A 165 -8.79 -51.68 -39.12
C TYR A 165 -7.70 -50.63 -39.36
N GLU A 166 -6.95 -50.74 -40.46
CA GLU A 166 -5.95 -49.74 -40.86
C GLU A 166 -6.57 -48.34 -40.98
N THR A 167 -7.73 -48.25 -41.65
CA THR A 167 -8.46 -46.99 -41.82
C THR A 167 -8.83 -46.40 -40.45
N LYS A 168 -9.34 -47.24 -39.54
CA LYS A 168 -9.75 -46.78 -38.21
C LYS A 168 -8.57 -46.36 -37.32
N LEU A 169 -7.45 -47.06 -37.41
CA LEU A 169 -6.23 -46.73 -36.69
C LEU A 169 -5.65 -45.40 -37.19
N THR A 170 -5.65 -45.19 -38.52
CA THR A 170 -5.27 -43.93 -39.16
C THR A 170 -6.17 -42.77 -38.70
N ASP A 171 -7.49 -42.98 -38.58
CA ASP A 171 -8.40 -41.97 -38.06
C ASP A 171 -8.07 -41.58 -36.60
N LEU A 172 -7.77 -42.55 -35.75
CA LEU A 172 -7.40 -42.31 -34.35
C LEU A 172 -6.03 -41.63 -34.21
N GLU A 173 -5.07 -41.98 -35.07
CA GLU A 173 -3.78 -41.30 -35.16
C GLU A 173 -3.97 -39.84 -35.58
N ASN A 174 -4.79 -39.57 -36.58
CA ASN A 174 -5.14 -38.22 -37.01
C ASN A 174 -5.84 -37.41 -35.89
N GLU A 175 -6.78 -38.02 -35.14
CA GLU A 175 -7.42 -37.38 -33.97
C GLU A 175 -6.37 -37.04 -32.90
N MET A 176 -5.46 -37.96 -32.60
CA MET A 176 -4.36 -37.74 -31.66
C MET A 176 -3.43 -36.63 -32.13
N GLN A 177 -3.01 -36.63 -33.39
CA GLN A 177 -2.12 -35.63 -33.97
C GLN A 177 -2.77 -34.24 -33.99
N ASN A 178 -4.06 -34.15 -34.32
CA ASN A 178 -4.82 -32.90 -34.24
C ASN A 178 -4.87 -32.37 -32.80
N ALA A 179 -5.11 -33.23 -31.82
CA ALA A 179 -5.10 -32.84 -30.40
C ALA A 179 -3.70 -32.42 -29.92
N PHE A 180 -2.63 -33.10 -30.38
CA PHE A 180 -1.25 -32.75 -30.07
C PHE A 180 -0.83 -31.41 -30.67
N ASN A 181 -1.23 -31.13 -31.92
CA ASN A 181 -0.97 -29.86 -32.60
C ASN A 181 -1.67 -28.71 -31.86
N ALA A 182 -2.95 -28.88 -31.49
CA ALA A 182 -3.68 -27.89 -30.70
C ALA A 182 -3.05 -27.66 -29.32
N TYR A 183 -2.63 -28.73 -28.64
CA TYR A 183 -1.91 -28.67 -27.36
C TYR A 183 -0.60 -27.87 -27.48
N THR A 184 0.23 -28.20 -28.48
CA THR A 184 1.54 -27.58 -28.67
C THR A 184 1.42 -26.10 -29.04
N GLN A 185 0.46 -25.75 -29.89
CA GLN A 185 0.15 -24.34 -30.21
C GLN A 185 -0.25 -23.56 -28.95
N MET A 186 -1.11 -24.12 -28.10
CA MET A 186 -1.50 -23.46 -26.85
C MET A 186 -0.34 -23.34 -25.87
N LYS A 187 0.50 -24.37 -25.77
CA LYS A 187 1.70 -24.35 -24.92
C LYS A 187 2.65 -23.22 -25.32
N GLN A 188 2.82 -22.97 -26.62
CA GLN A 188 3.59 -21.83 -27.11
C GLN A 188 2.96 -20.49 -26.68
N GLN A 189 1.63 -20.37 -26.72
CA GLN A 189 0.94 -19.17 -26.23
C GLN A 189 1.14 -18.94 -24.72
N VAL A 190 1.14 -20.01 -23.92
CA VAL A 190 1.45 -19.93 -22.49
C VAL A 190 2.87 -19.41 -22.26
N GLN A 191 3.86 -19.91 -23.00
CA GLN A 191 5.24 -19.43 -22.91
C GLN A 191 5.36 -17.96 -23.31
N MET A 192 4.66 -17.52 -24.35
CA MET A 192 4.61 -16.11 -24.73
C MET A 192 3.94 -15.25 -23.66
N ALA A 193 2.87 -15.75 -23.01
CA ALA A 193 2.21 -15.05 -21.92
C ALA A 193 3.10 -14.95 -20.68
N GLU A 194 3.88 -15.98 -20.37
CA GLU A 194 4.87 -15.97 -19.29
C GLU A 194 5.98 -14.95 -19.57
N ALA A 195 6.52 -14.92 -20.79
CA ALA A 195 7.50 -13.92 -21.20
C ALA A 195 6.93 -12.49 -21.07
N LYS A 196 5.66 -12.26 -21.43
CA LYS A 196 4.97 -10.98 -21.25
C LYS A 196 4.86 -10.58 -19.77
N ILE A 197 4.67 -11.53 -18.85
CA ILE A 197 4.68 -11.23 -17.41
C ILE A 197 6.07 -10.73 -17.00
N GLN A 198 7.14 -11.40 -17.45
CA GLN A 198 8.51 -10.99 -17.14
C GLN A 198 8.84 -9.61 -17.71
N GLU A 199 8.47 -9.36 -18.97
CA GLU A 199 8.65 -8.07 -19.64
C GLU A 199 7.92 -6.92 -18.92
N ARG A 200 6.69 -7.18 -18.45
CA ARG A 200 5.88 -6.18 -17.73
C ARG A 200 6.24 -6.03 -16.26
N THR A 201 7.07 -6.92 -15.71
CA THR A 201 7.50 -6.86 -14.32
C THR A 201 8.49 -5.71 -14.16
N PRO A 202 8.14 -4.66 -13.39
CA PRO A 202 9.03 -3.52 -13.22
C PRO A 202 10.26 -3.89 -12.39
N VAL A 203 11.42 -3.33 -12.74
CA VAL A 203 12.65 -3.39 -11.92
C VAL A 203 12.73 -2.12 -11.10
N PHE A 204 12.92 -2.24 -9.79
CA PHE A 204 13.07 -1.11 -8.88
C PHE A 204 14.51 -1.03 -8.39
N THR A 205 15.11 0.16 -8.47
CA THR A 205 16.40 0.48 -7.87
C THR A 205 16.18 1.44 -6.71
N VAL A 206 16.84 1.19 -5.60
CA VAL A 206 16.82 2.10 -4.45
C VAL A 206 17.94 3.11 -4.64
N VAL A 207 17.56 4.38 -4.84
CA VAL A 207 18.53 5.47 -4.94
C VAL A 207 19.05 5.84 -3.55
N GLU A 208 18.15 6.03 -2.59
CA GLU A 208 18.45 6.34 -1.19
C GLU A 208 17.62 5.47 -0.25
N ASP A 209 18.30 4.82 0.71
CA ASP A 209 17.64 4.05 1.75
C ASP A 209 17.11 4.93 2.87
N ALA A 210 16.04 4.46 3.53
CA ALA A 210 15.50 5.14 4.69
C ALA A 210 16.50 5.08 5.86
N TYR A 211 16.92 6.25 6.35
CA TYR A 211 17.77 6.39 7.54
C TYR A 211 16.99 6.96 8.73
N VAL A 212 17.52 6.76 9.93
CA VAL A 212 16.93 7.31 11.17
C VAL A 212 17.40 8.76 11.30
N PRO A 213 16.49 9.76 11.29
CA PRO A 213 16.90 11.15 11.31
C PRO A 213 17.44 11.57 12.69
N LEU A 214 18.57 12.28 12.70
CA LEU A 214 19.22 12.77 13.92
C LEU A 214 18.63 14.10 14.42
N ARG A 215 17.97 14.85 13.54
CA ARG A 215 17.36 16.14 13.86
C ARG A 215 15.86 16.10 13.58
N PRO A 216 15.02 16.64 14.47
CA PRO A 216 13.58 16.69 14.24
C PRO A 216 13.23 17.67 13.12
N THR A 217 12.32 17.26 12.23
CA THR A 217 11.84 18.08 11.10
C THR A 217 10.96 19.24 11.57
N ALA A 218 10.20 19.03 12.64
CA ALA A 218 9.30 20.04 13.20
C ALA A 218 9.13 19.86 14.74
N PRO A 219 8.80 20.92 15.48
CA PRO A 219 8.72 22.32 15.02
C PRO A 219 10.09 23.02 15.01
N LYS A 220 10.24 24.01 14.12
CA LYS A 220 11.45 24.84 14.01
C LYS A 220 11.55 25.78 15.21
N LYS A 221 12.34 25.40 16.22
CA LYS A 221 12.52 26.17 17.48
C LYS A 221 12.87 27.65 17.24
N ALA A 222 13.69 27.94 16.23
CA ALA A 222 14.06 29.31 15.86
C ALA A 222 12.86 30.16 15.40
N LEU A 223 11.96 29.58 14.59
CA LEU A 223 10.76 30.27 14.12
C LEU A 223 9.80 30.54 15.27
N ILE A 224 9.63 29.57 16.18
CA ILE A 224 8.83 29.76 17.40
C ILE A 224 9.39 30.91 18.24
N LEU A 225 10.70 30.96 18.46
CA LEU A 225 11.32 32.04 19.24
C LEU A 225 11.10 33.41 18.60
N ALA A 226 11.28 33.52 17.28
CA ALA A 226 11.04 34.76 16.55
C ALA A 226 9.58 35.22 16.66
N ALA A 227 8.62 34.29 16.56
CA ALA A 227 7.20 34.59 16.73
C ALA A 227 6.87 35.09 18.15
N PHE A 228 7.41 34.45 19.19
CA PHE A 228 7.19 34.89 20.58
C PHE A 228 7.84 36.25 20.87
N LEU A 229 9.03 36.52 20.32
CA LEU A 229 9.67 37.83 20.45
C LEU A 229 8.83 38.93 19.80
N PHE A 230 8.32 38.67 18.59
CA PHE A 230 7.44 39.59 17.89
C PHE A 230 6.13 39.85 18.64
N LEU A 231 5.50 38.81 19.17
CA LEU A 231 4.30 38.91 20.02
C LEU A 231 4.57 39.68 21.32
N SER A 232 5.74 39.50 21.93
CA SER A 232 6.11 40.22 23.15
C SER A 232 6.28 41.72 22.90
N ILE A 233 6.96 42.12 21.81
CA ILE A 233 7.19 43.52 21.46
C ILE A 233 5.87 44.21 21.11
N THR A 234 5.05 43.59 20.27
CA THR A 234 3.75 44.14 19.87
C THR A 234 2.76 44.19 21.03
N GLY A 235 2.73 43.16 21.88
CA GLY A 235 1.92 43.14 23.10
C GLY A 235 2.32 44.22 24.10
N ALA A 236 3.63 44.41 24.34
CA ALA A 236 4.13 45.47 25.20
C ALA A 236 3.80 46.86 24.62
N GLY A 237 4.06 47.07 23.32
CA GLY A 237 3.73 48.32 22.64
C GLY A 237 2.23 48.64 22.70
N GLY A 238 1.38 47.65 22.46
CA GLY A 238 -0.08 47.78 22.57
C GLY A 238 -0.54 48.10 23.99
N TYR A 239 0.03 47.44 25.02
CA TYR A 239 -0.26 47.74 26.42
C TYR A 239 0.14 49.17 26.80
N PHE A 240 1.35 49.60 26.40
CA PHE A 240 1.80 50.97 26.66
C PHE A 240 0.93 52.00 25.94
N TYR A 241 0.57 51.76 24.68
CA TYR A 241 -0.33 52.63 23.92
C TYR A 241 -1.72 52.72 24.53
N PHE A 242 -2.31 51.57 24.91
CA PHE A 242 -3.60 51.51 25.58
C PHE A 242 -3.58 52.23 26.93
N LYS A 243 -2.51 52.04 27.72
CA LYS A 243 -2.30 52.75 28.99
C LYS A 243 -2.14 54.25 28.78
N LEU A 244 -1.52 54.70 27.69
CA LEU A 244 -1.34 56.12 27.37
C LEU A 244 -2.68 56.79 26.97
N LEU A 245 -3.53 56.08 26.23
CA LEU A 245 -4.86 56.55 25.78
C LEU A 245 -5.88 56.60 26.92
N PHE A 246 -5.97 55.56 27.74
CA PHE A 246 -6.98 55.46 28.81
C PHE A 246 -6.47 55.94 30.18
N GLY A 247 -5.16 56.05 30.38
CA GLY A 247 -4.56 56.51 31.64
C GLY A 247 -4.61 58.02 31.86
N ARG A 248 -4.89 58.82 30.82
CA ARG A 248 -4.97 60.29 30.91
C ARG A 248 -6.37 60.83 31.27
N SER A 249 -7.37 59.94 31.40
CA SER A 249 -8.77 60.30 31.72
C SER A 249 -9.11 60.36 33.22
N ARG A 250 -8.11 60.33 34.11
CA ARG A 250 -8.32 60.53 35.56
C ARG A 250 -7.52 61.75 36.04
N HIS A 251 -8.02 62.94 35.74
CA HIS A 251 -7.78 64.17 36.50
C HIS A 251 -9.07 64.97 36.52
#